data_AF-A0A965ZXG8-F1
#
_entry.id   AF-A0A965ZXG8-F1
#
_cell.length_a   1.000
_cell.length_b   1.000
_cell.length_c   1.000
_cell.angle_alpha   90.00
_cell.angle_beta   90.00
_cell.angle_gamma   90.00
#
_symmetry.space_group_name_H-M   'P 1'
#
loop_
_entity.id
_entity.type
_entity.pdbx_description
1 polymer ?
#
loop_
_entity_poly.entity_id
_entity_poly.type
_entity_poly.pdbx_seq_one_letter_code
_entity_poly.pdbx_strand_id
1 'polypeptide(L)' 'MPFWQRLLITLIAMLAVSFVVGLLWQSIFNISLPSYAAGVIGGLTALPLWEFLKRIGEKK' A
#
# COMPACT_ATOMS: atom_id res chain seq x y z
N MET A 1 12.59 7.99 12.33
CA MET A 1 11.13 8.00 12.65
C MET A 1 10.84 6.91 13.67
N PRO A 2 9.94 7.13 14.65
CA PRO A 2 9.52 6.07 15.56
C PRO A 2 8.88 4.91 14.77
N PHE A 3 9.23 3.68 15.14
CA PHE A 3 8.82 2.44 14.45
C PHE A 3 7.30 2.38 14.19
N TRP A 4 6.51 2.76 15.20
CA TRP A 4 5.06 2.77 15.15
C TRP A 4 4.47 3.73 14.11
N GLN A 5 5.07 4.90 13.93
CA GLN A 5 4.63 5.87 12.93
C GLN A 5 4.90 5.35 11.51
N ARG A 6 6.05 4.68 11.30
CA ARG A 6 6.38 4.04 10.02
C ARG A 6 5.41 2.90 9.70
N LEU A 7 5.06 2.10 10.69
CA LEU A 7 4.05 1.04 10.56
C LEU A 7 2.69 1.61 10.16
N LEU A 8 2.23 2.66 10.86
CA LEU A 8 0.94 3.29 10.58
C LEU A 8 0.87 3.85 9.15
N ILE A 9 1.91 4.56 8.71
CA ILE A 9 1.99 5.13 7.36
C ILE A 9 1.96 4.02 6.31
N THR A 10 2.70 2.93 6.54
CA THR A 10 2.74 1.80 5.61
C THR A 10 1.36 1.15 5.51
N LEU A 11 0.67 0.97 6.63
CA LEU A 11 -0.65 0.35 6.70
C LEU A 11 -1.73 1.21 6.00
N ILE A 12 -1.71 2.53 6.22
CA ILE A 12 -2.58 3.47 5.53
C ILE A 12 -2.34 3.44 4.02
N ALA A 13 -1.07 3.42 3.60
CA ALA A 13 -0.73 3.40 2.19
C ALA A 13 -1.11 2.08 1.50
N MET A 14 -0.94 0.93 2.17
CA MET A 14 -1.44 -0.36 1.66
C MET A 14 -2.94 -0.30 1.41
N LEU A 15 -3.71 0.21 2.36
CA LEU A 15 -5.17 0.37 2.22
C LEU A 15 -5.52 1.33 1.08
N ALA A 16 -4.85 2.47 0.99
CA ALA A 16 -5.08 3.46 -0.06
C ALA A 16 -4.80 2.88 -1.45
N VAL A 17 -3.67 2.17 -1.62
CA VAL A 17 -3.29 1.57 -2.90
C VAL A 17 -4.25 0.45 -3.29
N SER A 18 -4.55 -0.47 -2.38
CA SER A 18 -5.53 -1.54 -2.63
C SER A 18 -6.91 -0.98 -3.00
N PHE A 19 -7.32 0.14 -2.38
CA PHE A 19 -8.59 0.80 -2.70
C PHE A 19 -8.58 1.45 -4.09
N VAL A 20 -7.54 2.23 -4.42
CA VAL A 20 -7.39 2.87 -5.73
C VAL A 20 -7.35 1.82 -6.84
N VAL A 21 -6.62 0.74 -6.62
CA VAL A 21 -6.52 -0.37 -7.57
C VAL A 21 -7.86 -1.07 -7.73
N GLY A 22 -8.61 -1.27 -6.65
CA GLY A 22 -9.97 -1.80 -6.71
C GLY A 22 -10.91 -0.93 -7.55
N LEU A 23 -10.86 0.40 -7.37
CA LEU A 23 -11.64 1.34 -8.17
C LEU A 23 -11.26 1.33 -9.65
N LEU A 24 -9.96 1.35 -9.95
CA LEU A 24 -9.46 1.27 -11.33
C LEU A 24 -9.87 -0.04 -12.01
N TRP A 25 -9.77 -1.16 -11.28
CA TRP A 25 -10.16 -2.46 -11.79
C TRP A 25 -11.65 -2.54 -12.08
N GLN A 26 -12.48 -2.06 -11.15
CA GLN A 26 -13.92 -1.99 -11.34
C GLN A 26 -14.28 -1.08 -12.54
N SER A 27 -13.55 0.03 -12.73
CA SER A 27 -13.79 0.92 -13.87
C SER A 27 -13.39 0.31 -15.22
N ILE A 28 -12.36 -0.54 -15.27
CA ILE A 28 -11.84 -1.11 -16.54
C ILE A 28 -12.55 -2.42 -16.89
N PHE A 29 -12.72 -3.30 -15.92
CA PHE A 29 -13.23 -4.66 -16.13
C PHE A 29 -14.71 -4.81 -15.77
N ASN A 30 -15.32 -3.82 -15.11
CA ASN A 30 -16.69 -3.87 -14.60
C ASN A 30 -16.98 -5.09 -13.70
N ILE A 31 -15.92 -5.66 -13.13
CA ILE A 31 -15.91 -6.86 -12.28
C ILE A 31 -15.23 -6.48 -10.96
N SER A 32 -15.73 -7.01 -9.85
CA SER A 32 -15.11 -6.84 -8.54
C SER A 32 -13.71 -7.46 -8.52
N LEU A 33 -12.70 -6.69 -8.14
CA LEU A 33 -11.34 -7.19 -7.99
C LEU A 33 -11.33 -8.32 -6.93
N PRO A 34 -10.78 -9.51 -7.24
CA PRO A 34 -10.69 -10.58 -6.27
C PRO A 34 -9.91 -10.14 -5.03
N SER A 35 -10.40 -10.50 -3.84
CA SER A 35 -9.81 -10.05 -2.56
C SER A 35 -8.35 -10.47 -2.39
N TYR A 36 -7.96 -11.63 -2.93
CA TYR A 36 -6.56 -12.06 -2.94
C TYR A 36 -5.66 -11.14 -3.78
N ALA A 37 -6.15 -10.62 -4.91
CA ALA A 37 -5.39 -9.71 -5.76
C ALA A 37 -5.20 -8.35 -5.07
N ALA A 38 -6.24 -7.84 -4.40
CA ALA A 38 -6.14 -6.62 -3.58
C ALA A 38 -5.10 -6.77 -2.47
N GLY A 39 -5.10 -7.92 -1.78
CA GLY A 39 -4.13 -8.24 -0.73
C GLY A 39 -2.70 -8.37 -1.25
N VAL A 40 -2.49 -9.01 -2.40
CA VAL A 40 -1.17 -9.12 -3.04
C VAL A 40 -0.65 -7.74 -3.44
N ILE A 41 -1.48 -6.90 -4.06
CA ILE A 41 -1.08 -5.57 -4.52
C ILE A 41 -0.76 -4.66 -3.32
N GLY A 42 -1.56 -4.71 -2.25
CA GLY A 42 -1.27 -4.03 -1.00
C GLY A 42 0.03 -4.53 -0.36
N GLY A 43 0.20 -5.85 -0.25
CA GLY A 43 1.40 -6.53 0.25
C GLY A 43 2.68 -6.12 -0.49
N LEU A 44 2.64 -6.16 -1.81
CA LEU A 44 3.77 -5.76 -2.67
C LEU A 44 4.11 -4.28 -2.53
N THR A 45 3.11 -3.43 -2.26
CA THR A 45 3.33 -1.99 -2.05
C THR A 45 4.00 -1.69 -0.71
N ALA A 46 3.81 -2.54 0.31
CA ALA A 46 4.38 -2.33 1.64
C ALA A 46 5.92 -2.35 1.64
N LEU A 47 6.52 -3.25 0.85
CA LEU A 47 7.97 -3.45 0.78
C LEU A 47 8.74 -2.20 0.30
N PRO A 48 8.47 -1.64 -0.90
CA PRO A 48 9.17 -0.44 -1.38
C PRO A 48 8.88 0.78 -0.51
N LEU A 49 7.66 0.90 0.02
CA LEU A 49 7.28 2.03 0.86
C LEU A 49 8.00 2.01 2.21
N TRP A 50 8.19 0.84 2.80
CA TRP A 50 8.96 0.68 4.04
C TRP A 50 10.41 1.11 3.88
N GLU A 51 11.04 0.69 2.78
CA GLU A 51 12.42 1.05 2.46
C GLU A 51 12.57 2.55 2.16
N PHE A 52 11.59 3.13 1.46
CA PHE A 52 11.54 4.57 1.20
C PHE A 52 11.41 5.40 2.49
N LEU A 53 10.49 5.00 3.37
CA LEU A 53 10.31 5.66 4.67
C LEU A 53 11.53 5.50 5.58
N LYS A 54 12.24 4.37 5.50
CA LYS A 54 13.51 4.17 6.20
C LYS A 54 14.57 5.17 5.72
N ARG A 55 14.75 5.32 4.40
CA ARG A 55 15.71 6.28 3.81
C ARG A 55 15.41 7.73 4.17
N ILE A 56 14.13 8.13 4.22
CA ILE A 56 13.73 9.48 4.65
C ILE A 56 13.99 9.66 6.15
N GLY A 57 13.70 8.62 6.94
CA GLY A 57 13.87 8.65 8.39
C GLY A 57 15.32 8.59 8.88
N GLU A 58 16.26 8.06 8.10
CA GLU A 58 17.71 8.02 8.37
C GLU A 58 18.43 9.31 7.99
N LYS A 59 17.84 10.16 7.13
CA LYS A 59 18.42 11.46 6.76
C LYS A 59 18.22 12.57 7.80
N LYS A 60 17.82 12.25 9.03
CA LYS A 60 17.56 13.21 10.10
C LYS A 60 18.45 12.97 11.30
#